data_AF-A0AAE0NF63-F1
#
_entry.id   AF-A0AAE0NF63-F1
#
_cell.length_a   1.000
_cell.length_b   1.000
_cell.length_c   1.000
_cell.angle_alpha   90.00
_cell.angle_beta   90.00
_cell.angle_gamma   90.00
#
_symmetry.space_group_name_H-M   'P 1'
#
loop_
_entity.id
_entity.type
_entity.pdbx_description
1 polymer ?
#
loop_
_entity_poly.entity_id
_entity_poly.type
_entity_poly.pdbx_seq_one_letter_code
_entity_poly.pdbx_strand_id
1 'polypeptide(L)'
;MAGAGTAVSLLGMPDVGLTTADDMVRNAAMVAGLDRTVPVIADADTGFGGPVMVARLVTTKRCGHLQGKGLVDADVFASRIRATVAARKRLDDDIVIIARTDALQSRGRRCGVPRGHDDGRRDGAGCSENGGVTPLVDAQEAKRMGYKTVIWPLFALTSAYLALQKTAQELKSTGAIKDRLGPDGKTVAGSVREIFELCGLSECAEFDKEMGGKAFTDGV
;
A
#
# COMPACT_ATOMS: atom_id res chain seq x y z
N MET A 1 -2.70 0.77 -3.62
CA MET A 1 -1.74 -0.32 -3.35
C MET A 1 -0.37 0.26 -3.03
N ALA A 2 0.33 -0.24 -2.00
CA ALA A 2 1.68 0.19 -1.64
C ALA A 2 2.70 -0.94 -1.89
N GLY A 3 3.88 -0.63 -2.46
CA GLY A 3 4.88 -1.64 -2.82
C GLY A 3 5.43 -2.39 -1.61
N ALA A 4 5.56 -1.72 -0.46
CA ALA A 4 5.91 -2.37 0.80
C ALA A 4 4.84 -3.36 1.30
N GLY A 5 3.56 -3.11 1.04
CA GLY A 5 2.50 -4.07 1.28
C GLY A 5 2.64 -5.29 0.37
N THR A 6 2.87 -5.07 -0.94
CA THR A 6 3.12 -6.13 -1.92
C THR A 6 4.31 -7.01 -1.53
N ALA A 7 5.45 -6.41 -1.16
CA ALA A 7 6.67 -7.14 -0.77
C ALA A 7 6.45 -8.02 0.48
N VAL A 8 5.81 -7.48 1.52
CA VAL A 8 5.58 -8.23 2.77
C VAL A 8 4.51 -9.30 2.59
N SER A 9 3.39 -8.98 1.92
CA SER A 9 2.24 -9.90 1.79
C SER A 9 2.37 -10.96 0.69
N LEU A 10 3.10 -10.70 -0.41
CA LEU A 10 3.31 -11.71 -1.47
C LEU A 10 4.61 -12.50 -1.30
N LEU A 11 5.69 -11.85 -0.87
CA LEU A 11 7.03 -12.46 -0.84
C LEU A 11 7.50 -12.81 0.58
N GLY A 12 6.85 -12.28 1.63
CA GLY A 12 7.37 -12.36 3.00
C GLY A 12 8.63 -11.51 3.24
N MET A 13 8.90 -10.53 2.35
CA MET A 13 10.18 -9.83 2.26
C MET A 13 10.06 -8.32 2.53
N PRO A 14 11.13 -7.64 2.98
CA PRO A 14 11.13 -6.19 3.18
C PRO A 14 11.15 -5.40 1.86
N ASP A 15 10.69 -4.15 1.89
CA ASP A 15 10.74 -3.20 0.76
C ASP A 15 12.17 -2.67 0.52
N VAL A 16 13.01 -3.56 -0.01
CA VAL A 16 14.37 -3.31 -0.47
C VAL A 16 14.54 -3.57 -1.96
N GLY A 17 13.43 -3.74 -2.69
CA GLY A 17 13.41 -3.84 -4.15
C GLY A 17 13.47 -5.28 -4.66
N LEU A 18 12.84 -6.20 -3.95
CA LEU A 18 12.70 -7.61 -4.35
C LEU A 18 11.44 -7.87 -5.18
N THR A 19 10.46 -6.95 -5.14
CA THR A 19 9.29 -6.94 -6.01
C THR A 19 9.66 -6.75 -7.48
N THR A 20 8.99 -7.48 -8.37
CA THR A 20 9.14 -7.42 -9.82
C THR A 20 8.00 -6.65 -10.51
N ALA A 21 8.10 -6.49 -11.84
CA ALA A 21 7.03 -5.94 -12.67
C ALA A 21 5.74 -6.74 -12.49
N ASP A 22 5.85 -8.06 -12.58
CA ASP A 22 4.71 -8.97 -12.58
C ASP A 22 4.06 -9.04 -11.20
N ASP A 23 4.83 -8.98 -10.09
CA ASP A 23 4.26 -8.89 -8.73
C ASP A 23 3.40 -7.62 -8.56
N MET A 24 3.96 -6.48 -8.96
CA MET A 24 3.32 -5.17 -8.76
C MET A 24 2.13 -4.97 -9.69
N VAL A 25 2.25 -5.37 -10.97
CA VAL A 25 1.16 -5.29 -11.95
C VAL A 25 0.04 -6.27 -11.59
N ARG A 26 0.35 -7.51 -11.21
CA ARG A 26 -0.66 -8.51 -10.82
C ARG A 26 -1.44 -8.07 -9.59
N ASN A 27 -0.75 -7.55 -8.56
CA ASN A 27 -1.41 -7.07 -7.35
C ASN A 27 -2.25 -5.80 -7.62
N ALA A 28 -1.74 -4.86 -8.43
CA ALA A 28 -2.48 -3.66 -8.79
C ALA A 28 -3.72 -3.96 -9.65
N ALA A 29 -3.60 -4.85 -10.63
CA ALA A 29 -4.69 -5.26 -11.50
C ALA A 29 -5.77 -6.06 -10.75
N MET A 30 -5.39 -6.88 -9.77
CA MET A 30 -6.35 -7.55 -8.88
C MET A 30 -7.11 -6.51 -8.04
N VAL A 31 -6.41 -5.61 -7.35
CA VAL A 31 -7.05 -4.60 -6.48
C VAL A 31 -7.95 -3.63 -7.27
N ALA A 32 -7.54 -3.20 -8.48
CA ALA A 32 -8.36 -2.39 -9.37
C ALA A 32 -9.45 -3.18 -10.13
N GLY A 33 -9.46 -4.50 -10.02
CA GLY A 33 -10.50 -5.38 -10.54
C GLY A 33 -11.67 -5.58 -9.57
N LEU A 34 -11.48 -5.36 -8.27
CA LEU A 34 -12.49 -5.55 -7.23
C LEU A 34 -13.67 -4.58 -7.37
N ASP A 35 -13.37 -3.29 -7.56
CA ASP A 35 -14.36 -2.25 -7.86
C ASP A 35 -13.76 -1.28 -8.89
N ARG A 36 -14.37 -1.22 -10.07
CA ARG A 36 -13.90 -0.38 -11.19
C ARG A 36 -14.33 1.09 -11.06
N THR A 37 -15.16 1.43 -10.08
CA THR A 37 -15.59 2.80 -9.77
C THR A 37 -14.65 3.51 -8.77
N VAL A 38 -13.88 2.74 -8.00
CA VAL A 38 -12.95 3.26 -6.98
C VAL A 38 -11.54 3.45 -7.56
N PRO A 39 -11.00 4.68 -7.62
CA PRO A 39 -9.70 4.94 -8.24
C PRO A 39 -8.53 4.41 -7.40
N VAL A 40 -7.77 3.46 -7.94
CA VAL A 40 -6.62 2.84 -7.25
C VAL A 40 -5.32 3.57 -7.54
N ILE A 41 -4.80 4.29 -6.55
CA ILE A 41 -3.40 4.75 -6.57
C ILE A 41 -2.48 3.56 -6.28
N ALA A 42 -1.68 3.15 -7.27
CA ALA A 42 -0.67 2.10 -7.14
C ALA A 42 0.75 2.68 -7.01
N ASP A 43 1.54 2.12 -6.10
CA ASP A 43 2.99 2.28 -6.10
C ASP A 43 3.60 1.62 -7.35
N ALA A 44 4.66 2.22 -7.86
CA ALA A 44 5.28 1.91 -9.16
C ALA A 44 6.82 2.07 -9.07
N ASP A 45 7.36 1.82 -7.88
CA ASP A 45 8.78 1.81 -7.53
C ASP A 45 9.71 2.82 -8.26
N THR A 46 10.28 2.54 -9.46
CA THR A 46 11.20 3.47 -10.19
C THR A 46 11.39 3.38 -11.74
N GLY A 47 11.38 2.21 -12.39
CA GLY A 47 11.73 1.98 -13.83
C GLY A 47 11.69 0.56 -14.49
N PHE A 48 11.69 -0.58 -13.76
CA PHE A 48 12.00 -2.00 -14.11
C PHE A 48 13.10 -2.13 -15.18
N GLY A 49 14.03 -1.15 -15.17
CA GLY A 49 14.98 -0.86 -16.23
C GLY A 49 15.02 0.64 -16.57
N GLY A 50 15.26 0.92 -17.85
CA GLY A 50 15.26 2.26 -18.45
C GLY A 50 13.95 2.63 -19.16
N PRO A 51 13.92 3.70 -19.98
CA PRO A 51 12.71 4.23 -20.62
C PRO A 51 11.79 3.22 -21.34
N VAL A 52 12.34 2.16 -21.93
CA VAL A 52 11.54 1.09 -22.58
C VAL A 52 10.74 0.27 -21.56
N MET A 53 11.33 -0.04 -20.40
CA MET A 53 10.63 -0.70 -19.29
C MET A 53 9.73 0.29 -18.55
N VAL A 54 10.05 1.57 -18.53
CA VAL A 54 9.15 2.62 -18.02
C VAL A 54 7.86 2.74 -18.83
N ALA A 55 7.90 2.42 -20.13
CA ALA A 55 6.71 2.26 -20.97
C ALA A 55 5.99 0.91 -20.76
N ARG A 56 6.45 0.05 -19.84
CA ARG A 56 5.92 -1.29 -19.51
C ARG A 56 5.84 -1.59 -17.99
N LEU A 57 5.94 -0.56 -17.12
CA LEU A 57 5.94 -0.57 -15.62
C LEU A 57 7.25 -0.98 -14.90
N VAL A 58 7.42 -0.67 -13.59
CA VAL A 58 8.64 0.02 -13.04
C VAL A 58 9.19 -0.32 -11.58
N THR A 59 10.48 -0.10 -11.11
CA THR A 59 11.69 -1.00 -10.80
C THR A 59 11.92 -1.14 -9.30
N THR A 60 12.51 -2.26 -8.86
CA THR A 60 13.38 -2.42 -7.67
C THR A 60 13.85 -1.08 -7.06
N LYS A 61 13.23 -0.71 -5.93
CA LYS A 61 13.53 0.50 -5.14
C LYS A 61 13.97 0.13 -3.73
N ARG A 62 14.30 1.11 -2.88
CA ARG A 62 14.29 0.92 -1.43
C ARG A 62 13.22 1.80 -0.81
N CYS A 63 12.56 1.32 0.25
CA CYS A 63 11.53 2.05 0.99
C CYS A 63 11.95 3.48 1.35
N GLY A 64 11.01 4.41 1.18
CA GLY A 64 11.17 5.83 1.44
C GLY A 64 11.49 6.25 2.87
N HIS A 65 11.47 5.33 3.83
CA HIS A 65 11.83 5.59 5.23
C HIS A 65 13.17 4.99 5.65
N LEU A 66 13.82 4.20 4.78
CA LEU A 66 15.12 3.59 5.06
C LEU A 66 16.29 4.51 4.67
N GLN A 67 17.40 4.38 5.40
CA GLN A 67 18.66 5.07 5.10
C GLN A 67 19.41 4.42 3.93
N GLY A 68 20.43 5.13 3.41
CA GLY A 68 21.30 4.64 2.34
C GLY A 68 20.61 4.54 0.96
N LYS A 69 19.74 5.51 0.63
CA LYS A 69 19.08 5.59 -0.68
C LYS A 69 20.06 6.05 -1.76
N GLY A 70 20.33 5.20 -2.73
CA GLY A 70 20.86 5.63 -4.03
C GLY A 70 19.82 6.48 -4.77
N LEU A 71 20.27 7.56 -5.40
CA LEU A 71 19.46 8.39 -6.29
C LEU A 71 20.01 8.31 -7.71
N VAL A 72 19.15 8.56 -8.68
CA VAL A 72 19.54 8.83 -10.08
C VAL A 72 19.53 10.34 -10.32
N ASP A 73 20.25 10.79 -11.34
CA ASP A 73 20.29 12.21 -11.72
C ASP A 73 18.94 12.73 -12.21
N ALA A 74 18.78 14.06 -12.16
CA ALA A 74 17.55 14.75 -12.51
C ALA A 74 17.10 14.43 -13.95
N ASP A 75 18.04 14.32 -14.90
CA ASP A 75 17.73 13.96 -16.28
C ASP A 75 17.30 12.51 -16.46
N VAL A 76 17.85 11.58 -15.68
CA VAL A 76 17.41 10.18 -15.66
C VAL A 76 15.99 10.10 -15.10
N PHE A 77 15.72 10.76 -13.97
CA PHE A 77 14.38 10.86 -13.38
C PHE A 77 13.37 11.49 -14.33
N ALA A 78 13.71 12.61 -14.96
CA ALA A 78 12.87 13.27 -15.95
C ALA A 78 12.69 12.44 -17.23
N SER A 79 13.68 11.64 -17.64
CA SER A 79 13.54 10.72 -18.79
C SER A 79 12.48 9.65 -18.54
N ARG A 80 12.37 9.16 -17.30
CA ARG A 80 11.34 8.19 -16.87
C ARG A 80 9.96 8.84 -16.96
N ILE A 81 9.76 10.01 -16.37
CA ILE A 81 8.48 10.74 -16.45
C ILE A 81 8.08 11.02 -17.90
N ARG A 82 9.02 11.47 -18.76
CA ARG A 82 8.77 11.67 -20.19
C ARG A 82 8.34 10.37 -20.90
N ALA A 83 8.96 9.24 -20.56
CA ALA A 83 8.60 7.94 -21.13
C ALA A 83 7.18 7.50 -20.70
N THR A 84 6.81 7.63 -19.41
CA THR A 84 5.45 7.31 -18.93
C THR A 84 4.40 8.21 -19.58
N VAL A 85 4.66 9.52 -19.68
CA VAL A 85 3.74 10.48 -20.34
C VAL A 85 3.59 10.17 -21.83
N ALA A 86 4.67 9.76 -22.51
CA ALA A 86 4.63 9.36 -23.91
C ALA A 86 3.91 8.02 -24.13
N ALA A 87 4.06 7.06 -23.21
CA ALA A 87 3.34 5.79 -23.24
C ALA A 87 1.83 6.01 -23.07
N ARG A 88 1.41 6.76 -22.02
CA ARG A 88 0.01 7.11 -21.77
C ARG A 88 -0.66 7.75 -23.00
N LYS A 89 0.01 8.74 -23.61
CA LYS A 89 -0.47 9.42 -24.84
C LYS A 89 -0.57 8.52 -26.08
N ARG A 90 0.09 7.36 -26.11
CA ARG A 90 0.00 6.37 -27.21
C ARG A 90 -1.10 5.34 -27.00
N LEU A 91 -1.55 5.16 -25.76
CA LEU A 91 -2.62 4.25 -25.36
C LEU A 91 -3.98 4.95 -25.23
N ASP A 92 -4.01 6.28 -25.36
CA ASP A 92 -5.16 7.17 -25.10
C ASP A 92 -5.77 6.97 -23.70
N ASP A 93 -4.88 6.75 -22.72
CA ASP A 93 -5.18 6.33 -21.36
C ASP A 93 -5.25 7.55 -20.40
N ASP A 94 -6.19 7.58 -19.45
CA ASP A 94 -6.41 8.69 -18.52
C ASP A 94 -5.55 8.63 -17.24
N ILE A 95 -4.80 7.55 -17.03
CA ILE A 95 -4.02 7.26 -15.80
C ILE A 95 -3.19 8.43 -15.28
N VAL A 96 -3.38 8.75 -14.00
CA VAL A 96 -2.70 9.88 -13.33
C VAL A 96 -1.26 9.50 -12.94
N ILE A 97 -0.29 10.17 -13.57
CA ILE A 97 1.15 9.93 -13.34
C ILE A 97 1.64 10.75 -12.14
N ILE A 98 1.99 10.09 -11.03
CA ILE A 98 2.45 10.73 -9.79
C ILE A 98 3.99 10.70 -9.72
N ALA A 99 4.63 11.87 -9.84
CA ALA A 99 6.09 12.02 -9.78
C ALA A 99 6.59 12.11 -8.32
N ARG A 100 7.00 10.99 -7.73
CA ARG A 100 7.60 10.89 -6.39
C ARG A 100 9.08 11.29 -6.39
N THR A 101 9.55 12.00 -5.35
CA THR A 101 10.99 12.23 -5.11
C THR A 101 11.37 11.97 -3.65
N ASP A 102 12.45 11.21 -3.44
CA ASP A 102 13.02 10.91 -2.13
C ASP A 102 14.27 11.76 -1.82
N ALA A 103 14.61 12.71 -2.70
CA ALA A 103 15.85 13.48 -2.63
C ALA A 103 15.98 14.43 -1.42
N LEU A 104 14.91 14.65 -0.66
CA LEU A 104 14.89 15.50 0.54
C LEU A 104 15.94 15.05 1.57
N GLN A 105 15.98 13.74 1.87
CA GLN A 105 16.92 13.16 2.83
C GLN A 105 18.37 13.21 2.31
N SER A 106 18.63 12.67 1.11
CA SER A 106 19.99 12.54 0.58
C SER A 106 20.64 13.88 0.22
N ARG A 107 19.86 14.97 0.08
CA ARG A 107 20.38 16.33 -0.16
C ARG A 107 20.34 17.24 1.07
N GLY A 108 20.19 16.66 2.27
CA GLY A 108 20.48 17.34 3.55
C GLY A 108 19.59 18.53 3.93
N ARG A 109 18.45 18.74 3.26
CA ARG A 109 17.52 19.82 3.64
C ARG A 109 16.72 19.36 4.87
N ARG A 110 16.66 20.20 5.90
CA ARG A 110 15.81 19.94 7.09
C ARG A 110 14.35 19.73 6.66
N CYS A 111 13.65 18.82 7.31
CA CYS A 111 12.21 18.59 7.12
C CYS A 111 11.39 19.75 7.71
N GLY A 112 11.37 20.88 7.00
CA GLY A 112 10.78 22.12 7.46
C GLY A 112 9.28 22.23 7.20
N VAL A 113 8.47 21.75 8.14
CA VAL A 113 7.27 22.52 8.53
C VAL A 113 7.74 23.56 9.55
N PRO A 114 7.38 24.86 9.44
CA PRO A 114 7.76 25.85 10.44
C PRO A 114 7.07 25.58 11.79
N ARG A 115 7.72 24.80 12.66
CA ARG A 115 7.36 24.75 14.08
C ARG A 115 7.77 26.07 14.70
N GLY A 116 6.78 26.86 15.11
CA GLY A 116 6.99 28.15 15.77
C GLY A 116 7.43 28.01 17.22
N HIS A 117 8.55 27.32 17.48
CA HIS A 117 9.36 27.42 18.69
C HIS A 117 10.74 26.78 18.42
N ASP A 118 11.82 27.49 18.73
CA ASP A 118 13.20 27.02 18.59
C ASP A 118 13.62 26.27 19.85
N ASP A 119 13.48 24.94 19.85
CA ASP A 119 14.04 24.06 20.89
C ASP A 119 15.42 23.55 20.45
N GLY A 120 16.45 23.87 21.23
CA GLY A 120 17.86 23.86 20.81
C GLY A 120 18.52 22.50 20.56
N ARG A 121 17.75 21.43 20.30
CA ARG A 121 18.26 20.06 20.11
C ARG A 121 18.92 19.89 18.74
N ARG A 122 20.23 19.67 18.74
CA ARG A 122 21.05 19.41 17.53
C ARG A 122 21.14 17.92 17.17
N ASP A 123 20.08 17.16 17.39
CA ASP A 123 20.05 15.72 17.11
C ASP A 123 19.47 15.40 15.72
N GLY A 124 20.00 14.35 15.09
CA GLY A 124 19.77 14.06 13.69
C GLY A 124 18.36 13.53 13.38
N ALA A 125 17.72 14.12 12.37
CA ALA A 125 16.56 13.60 11.63
C ALA A 125 15.54 12.80 12.48
N GLY A 126 15.00 13.44 13.54
CA GLY A 126 14.14 12.78 14.52
C GLY A 126 12.97 12.02 13.90
N CYS A 127 12.88 10.73 14.21
CA CYS A 127 11.75 9.90 13.81
C CYS A 127 10.45 10.41 14.45
N SER A 128 9.37 10.37 13.67
CA SER A 128 8.01 10.32 14.21
C SER A 128 7.84 9.04 15.04
N GLU A 129 6.91 9.09 16.00
CA GLU A 129 6.51 7.97 16.87
C GLU A 129 6.12 6.71 16.05
N ASN A 130 5.67 6.87 14.80
CA ASN A 130 5.37 5.76 13.88
C ASN A 130 6.59 5.25 13.08
N GLY A 131 7.82 5.59 13.48
CA GLY A 131 9.07 5.13 12.84
C GLY A 131 9.41 5.75 11.48
N GLY A 132 8.60 6.70 10.99
CA GLY A 132 8.87 7.48 9.78
C GLY A 132 9.62 8.79 10.04
N VAL A 133 10.04 9.51 9.00
CA VAL A 133 10.70 10.84 9.14
C VAL A 133 9.77 12.03 8.98
N THR A 134 8.50 11.79 8.63
CA THR A 134 7.49 12.83 8.44
C THR A 134 6.64 12.93 9.71
N PRO A 135 6.41 14.13 10.27
CA PRO A 135 5.46 14.32 11.37
C PRO A 135 4.07 13.79 11.03
N LEU A 136 3.31 13.35 12.04
CA LEU A 136 1.94 12.90 11.82
C LEU A 136 1.04 14.09 11.51
N VAL A 137 0.23 13.94 10.46
CA VAL A 137 -0.72 14.93 9.95
C VAL A 137 -2.00 14.18 9.58
N ASP A 138 -3.15 14.63 10.06
CA ASP A 138 -4.44 14.03 9.74
C ASP A 138 -4.99 14.47 8.38
N ALA A 139 -6.07 13.82 7.91
CA ALA A 139 -6.68 14.10 6.61
C ALA A 139 -7.21 15.54 6.46
N GLN A 140 -7.73 16.12 7.55
CA GLN A 140 -8.27 17.48 7.56
C GLN A 140 -7.15 18.52 7.67
N GLU A 141 -6.10 18.26 8.45
CA GLU A 141 -4.93 19.14 8.50
C GLU A 141 -4.20 19.18 7.15
N ALA A 142 -3.95 18.04 6.52
CA ALA A 142 -3.36 18.01 5.18
C ALA A 142 -4.23 18.75 4.15
N LYS A 143 -5.56 18.65 4.26
CA LYS A 143 -6.50 19.43 3.43
C LYS A 143 -6.43 20.94 3.73
N ARG A 144 -6.29 21.37 4.99
CA ARG A 144 -6.06 22.77 5.39
C ARG A 144 -4.72 23.30 4.87
N MET A 145 -3.67 22.49 4.89
CA MET A 145 -2.36 22.77 4.28
C MET A 145 -2.39 22.80 2.73
N GLY A 146 -3.53 22.49 2.10
CA GLY A 146 -3.73 22.58 0.65
C GLY A 146 -3.42 21.32 -0.16
N TYR A 147 -3.01 20.22 0.48
CA TYR A 147 -2.79 18.94 -0.21
C TYR A 147 -4.09 18.43 -0.86
N LYS A 148 -3.98 17.86 -2.06
CA LYS A 148 -5.11 17.31 -2.82
C LYS A 148 -5.34 15.82 -2.58
N THR A 149 -4.33 15.13 -2.04
CA THR A 149 -4.35 13.68 -1.78
C THR A 149 -3.40 13.37 -0.63
N VAL A 150 -3.80 12.44 0.24
CA VAL A 150 -2.94 11.82 1.25
C VAL A 150 -3.11 10.30 1.13
N ILE A 151 -2.06 9.56 1.44
CA ILE A 151 -2.06 8.09 1.50
C ILE A 151 -1.46 7.65 2.83
N TRP A 152 -1.95 6.54 3.38
CA TRP A 152 -1.42 5.89 4.58
C TRP A 152 -0.90 4.49 4.20
N PRO A 153 0.31 4.37 3.61
CA PRO A 153 0.69 3.21 2.80
C PRO A 153 0.76 1.87 3.54
N LEU A 154 0.90 1.92 4.87
CA LEU A 154 1.07 0.74 5.72
C LEU A 154 -0.12 0.45 6.65
N PHE A 155 -1.16 1.29 6.66
CA PHE A 155 -2.27 1.22 7.63
C PHE A 155 -2.81 -0.21 7.83
N ALA A 156 -3.31 -0.82 6.75
CA ALA A 156 -3.86 -2.18 6.79
C ALA A 156 -2.81 -3.23 7.20
N LEU A 157 -1.56 -3.10 6.74
CA LEU A 157 -0.47 -4.02 7.09
C LEU A 157 -0.11 -3.97 8.57
N THR A 158 0.02 -2.77 9.15
CA THR A 158 0.34 -2.60 10.57
C THR A 158 -0.81 -3.06 11.47
N SER A 159 -2.06 -2.77 11.10
CA SER A 159 -3.23 -3.24 11.85
C SER A 159 -3.37 -4.76 11.80
N ALA A 160 -3.19 -5.38 10.62
CA ALA A 160 -3.20 -6.82 10.47
C ALA A 160 -2.05 -7.49 11.24
N TYR A 161 -0.82 -6.95 11.17
CA TYR A 161 0.33 -7.45 11.92
C TYR A 161 0.08 -7.45 13.44
N LEU A 162 -0.41 -6.34 14.01
CA LEU A 162 -0.68 -6.23 15.44
C LEU A 162 -1.77 -7.21 15.90
N ALA A 163 -2.85 -7.34 15.12
CA ALA A 163 -3.93 -8.28 15.42
C ALA A 163 -3.46 -9.74 15.36
N LEU A 164 -2.75 -10.13 14.29
CA LEU A 164 -2.18 -11.47 14.13
C LEU A 164 -1.15 -11.78 15.20
N GLN A 165 -0.31 -10.82 15.60
CA GLN A 165 0.66 -10.99 16.68
C GLN A 165 -0.03 -11.29 18.02
N LYS A 166 -1.12 -10.57 18.36
CA LYS A 166 -1.92 -10.85 19.57
C LYS A 166 -2.51 -12.26 19.52
N THR A 167 -3.22 -12.61 18.44
CA THR A 167 -3.89 -13.92 18.31
C THR A 167 -2.88 -15.09 18.30
N ALA A 168 -1.70 -14.92 17.70
CA ALA A 168 -0.65 -15.94 17.74
C ALA A 168 -0.07 -16.15 19.16
N GLN A 169 0.04 -15.08 19.95
CA GLN A 169 0.46 -15.17 21.36
C GLN A 169 -0.61 -15.83 22.23
N GLU A 170 -1.89 -15.52 22.02
CA GLU A 170 -3.02 -16.17 22.70
C GLU A 170 -3.08 -17.68 22.40
N LEU A 171 -2.99 -18.05 21.12
CA LEU A 171 -2.98 -19.45 20.68
C LEU A 171 -1.78 -20.22 21.26
N LYS A 172 -0.58 -19.62 21.25
CA LYS A 172 0.63 -20.22 21.82
C LYS A 172 0.57 -20.41 23.34
N SER A 173 -0.12 -19.52 24.06
CA SER A 173 -0.18 -19.54 25.53
C SER A 173 -1.37 -20.31 26.10
N THR A 174 -2.47 -20.42 25.36
CA THR A 174 -3.72 -21.05 25.85
C THR A 174 -4.14 -22.31 25.09
N GLY A 175 -3.54 -22.60 23.93
CA GLY A 175 -3.96 -23.67 23.03
C GLY A 175 -5.25 -23.39 22.24
N ALA A 176 -5.84 -22.20 22.38
CA ALA A 176 -7.09 -21.81 21.73
C ALA A 176 -7.09 -20.32 21.34
N ILE A 177 -8.15 -19.90 20.64
CA ILE A 177 -8.46 -18.48 20.38
C ILE A 177 -9.86 -18.23 20.95
N LYS A 178 -9.94 -17.48 22.04
CA LYS A 178 -11.15 -17.26 22.85
C LYS A 178 -11.85 -15.96 22.47
N ASP A 179 -11.09 -14.93 22.10
CA ASP A 179 -11.58 -13.61 21.68
C ASP A 179 -12.54 -13.62 20.47
N ARG A 180 -12.71 -14.76 19.79
CA ARG A 180 -13.67 -14.93 18.69
C ARG A 180 -14.99 -15.60 19.11
N LEU A 181 -15.10 -16.15 20.32
CA LEU A 181 -16.25 -16.93 20.77
C LEU A 181 -17.14 -16.13 21.72
N GLY A 182 -18.45 -16.27 21.55
CA GLY A 182 -19.47 -15.61 22.37
C GLY A 182 -19.76 -16.35 23.67
N PRO A 183 -20.60 -15.77 24.54
CA PRO A 183 -21.08 -16.45 25.76
C PRO A 183 -21.80 -17.78 25.50
N ASP A 184 -22.27 -18.01 24.28
CA ASP A 184 -22.92 -19.23 23.80
C ASP A 184 -21.99 -20.18 23.03
N GLY A 185 -20.70 -19.86 22.95
CA GLY A 185 -19.69 -20.65 22.23
C GLY A 185 -19.71 -20.51 20.69
N LYS A 186 -20.55 -19.66 20.10
CA LYS A 186 -20.54 -19.38 18.65
C LYS A 186 -19.53 -18.29 18.29
N THR A 187 -19.13 -18.21 17.02
CA THR A 187 -18.24 -17.13 16.57
C THR A 187 -18.98 -15.78 16.54
N VAL A 188 -18.40 -14.75 17.16
CA VAL A 188 -18.98 -13.39 17.25
C VAL A 188 -18.49 -12.46 16.14
N ALA A 189 -17.26 -12.69 15.66
CA ALA A 189 -16.66 -11.96 14.54
C ALA A 189 -15.51 -12.77 13.92
N GLY A 190 -15.34 -12.67 12.61
CA GLY A 190 -14.24 -13.31 11.89
C GLY A 190 -14.41 -14.83 11.76
N SER A 191 -15.65 -15.29 11.61
CA SER A 191 -16.01 -16.62 11.12
C SER A 191 -15.65 -16.77 9.64
N VAL A 192 -15.61 -18.02 9.16
CA VAL A 192 -15.34 -18.32 7.73
C VAL A 192 -16.38 -17.64 6.83
N ARG A 193 -17.66 -17.66 7.24
CA ARG A 193 -18.74 -17.04 6.46
C ARG A 193 -18.59 -15.52 6.37
N GLU A 194 -18.36 -14.82 7.49
CA GLU A 194 -18.16 -13.37 7.47
C GLU A 194 -16.93 -12.94 6.64
N ILE A 195 -15.86 -13.75 6.65
CA ILE A 195 -14.66 -13.49 5.85
C ILE A 195 -14.94 -13.69 4.37
N PHE A 196 -15.72 -14.69 3.98
CA PHE A 196 -16.11 -14.89 2.58
C PHE A 196 -17.17 -13.87 2.13
N GLU A 197 -18.10 -13.48 2.98
CA GLU A 197 -19.09 -12.42 2.73
C GLU A 197 -18.38 -11.08 2.44
N LEU A 198 -17.37 -10.73 3.24
CA LEU A 198 -16.48 -9.58 2.99
C LEU A 198 -15.69 -9.68 1.67
N CYS A 199 -15.64 -10.87 1.05
CA CYS A 199 -15.03 -11.13 -0.25
C CYS A 199 -16.06 -11.38 -1.38
N GLY A 200 -17.34 -11.03 -1.18
CA GLY A 200 -18.37 -11.05 -2.23
C GLY A 200 -19.08 -12.39 -2.43
N LEU A 201 -19.22 -13.20 -1.37
CA LEU A 201 -19.82 -14.54 -1.45
C LEU A 201 -21.29 -14.52 -1.89
N SER A 202 -22.11 -13.61 -1.35
CA SER A 202 -23.50 -13.47 -1.76
C SER A 202 -23.63 -13.05 -3.21
N GLU A 203 -22.82 -12.09 -3.66
CA GLU A 203 -22.79 -11.61 -5.06
C GLU A 203 -22.39 -12.74 -6.04
N CYS A 204 -21.48 -13.63 -5.63
CA CYS A 204 -21.13 -14.81 -6.42
C CYS A 204 -22.29 -15.83 -6.51
N ALA A 205 -23.04 -16.01 -5.41
CA ALA A 205 -24.19 -16.92 -5.37
C ALA A 205 -25.41 -16.37 -6.12
N GLU A 206 -25.63 -15.06 -6.07
CA GLU A 206 -26.66 -14.36 -6.86
C GLU A 206 -26.34 -14.42 -8.36
N PHE A 207 -25.08 -14.21 -8.75
CA PHE A 207 -24.65 -14.31 -10.15
C PHE A 207 -24.73 -15.74 -10.72
N ASP A 208 -24.29 -16.77 -9.98
CA ASP A 208 -24.48 -18.18 -10.38
C ASP A 208 -25.96 -18.47 -10.65
N LYS A 209 -26.84 -18.05 -9.73
CA LYS A 209 -28.29 -18.20 -9.85
C LYS A 209 -28.89 -17.41 -11.03
N GLU A 210 -28.44 -16.19 -11.29
CA GLU A 210 -28.89 -15.38 -12.43
C GLU A 210 -28.53 -16.07 -13.76
N MET A 211 -27.34 -16.65 -13.86
CA MET A 211 -26.86 -17.37 -15.05
C MET A 211 -27.46 -18.78 -15.19
N GLY A 212 -28.42 -19.18 -14.34
CA GLY A 212 -29.04 -20.51 -14.34
C GLY A 212 -28.15 -21.63 -13.79
N GLY A 213 -27.07 -21.25 -13.10
CA GLY A 213 -26.17 -22.12 -12.36
C GLY A 213 -26.83 -22.75 -11.13
N LYS A 214 -26.07 -23.65 -10.48
CA LYS A 214 -26.54 -24.50 -9.38
C LYS A 214 -25.47 -24.77 -8.31
N ALA A 215 -24.42 -23.95 -8.25
CA ALA A 215 -23.34 -24.14 -7.29
C ALA A 215 -23.79 -23.85 -5.84
N PHE A 216 -24.85 -23.04 -5.67
CA PHE A 216 -25.35 -22.57 -4.37
C PHE A 216 -26.83 -22.91 -4.10
N THR A 217 -27.41 -23.93 -4.76
CA THR A 217 -28.84 -24.27 -4.57
C THR A 217 -29.19 -24.74 -3.17
N ASP A 218 -28.24 -25.37 -2.48
CA ASP A 218 -28.42 -25.87 -1.11
C ASP A 218 -28.04 -24.83 -0.04
N GLY A 219 -27.65 -23.62 -0.48
CA GLY A 219 -27.32 -22.49 0.39
C GLY A 219 -25.86 -22.02 0.30
N VAL A 220 -25.49 -21.23 1.30
CA VAL A 220 -24.25 -20.46 1.47
C VAL A 220 -23.88 -20.46 2.96
#